data_AF-A0A3G2V768-F1
#
_entry.id   AF-A0A3G2V768-F1
#
_cell.length_a   1.000
_cell.length_b   1.000
_cell.length_c   1.000
_cell.angle_alpha   90.00
_cell.angle_beta   90.00
_cell.angle_gamma   90.00
#
_symmetry.space_group_name_H-M   'P 1'
#
loop_
_entity.id
_entity.type
_entity.pdbx_description
1 polymer ?
#
loop_
_entity_poly.entity_id
_entity_poly.type
_entity_poly.pdbx_seq_one_letter_code
_entity_poly.pdbx_strand_id
1 'polypeptide(L)'
;MNPLRGEVPLVLGEGDAAIRLTLKLGINALCAAEQMTGKKSRAILDDMEDPRDGPSLDTIRVLVWAGLREHHPEYHLIQVGELIEEFRVPIFNRAILDGLASSFGTAEDRKSPNPRKAKPRKKTGTG
;
A
#
# COMPACT_ATOMS: atom_id res chain seq x y z
N MET A 1 -2.44 6.30 14.91
CA MET A 1 -2.55 6.06 13.46
C MET A 1 -1.88 7.23 12.76
N ASN A 2 -0.82 6.97 11.99
CA ASN A 2 -0.13 8.02 11.25
C ASN A 2 -0.49 7.93 9.76
N PRO A 3 -1.45 8.74 9.28
CA PRO A 3 -1.90 8.72 7.89
C PRO A 3 -0.86 9.29 6.90
N LEU A 4 0.34 9.67 7.35
CA LEU A 4 1.46 10.02 6.48
C LEU A 4 2.41 8.83 6.24
N ARG A 5 2.08 7.63 6.77
CA ARG A 5 2.93 6.43 6.71
C ARG A 5 2.23 5.18 6.16
N GLY A 6 1.09 5.34 5.48
CA GLY A 6 0.35 4.23 4.86
C GLY A 6 -0.43 3.36 5.85
N GLU A 7 -0.66 3.84 7.07
CA GLU A 7 -1.50 3.13 8.04
C GLU A 7 -2.97 3.43 7.81
N VAL A 8 -3.78 2.40 7.58
CA VAL A 8 -5.22 2.51 7.30
C VAL A 8 -5.99 1.49 8.14
N PRO A 9 -7.09 1.90 8.78
CA PRO A 9 -7.95 0.96 9.50
C PRO A 9 -8.74 0.10 8.50
N LEU A 10 -8.79 -1.19 8.78
CA LEU A 10 -9.64 -2.15 8.08
C LEU A 10 -10.64 -2.72 9.09
N VAL A 11 -11.89 -2.26 8.99
CA VAL A 11 -12.98 -2.71 9.86
C VAL A 11 -13.86 -3.67 9.07
N LEU A 12 -14.00 -4.89 9.56
CA LEU A 12 -14.77 -5.97 8.94
C LEU A 12 -15.98 -6.31 9.81
N GLY A 13 -17.17 -6.26 9.25
CA GLY A 13 -18.44 -6.45 9.98
C GLY A 13 -18.92 -5.18 10.69
N GLU A 14 -19.95 -5.34 11.54
CA GLU A 14 -20.63 -4.24 12.22
C GLU A 14 -20.78 -4.51 13.73
N GLY A 15 -20.93 -3.44 14.51
CA GLY A 15 -21.17 -3.52 15.96
C GLY A 15 -19.98 -4.05 16.77
N ASP A 16 -20.28 -4.70 17.89
CA ASP A 16 -19.29 -5.20 18.85
C ASP A 16 -18.52 -6.43 18.35
N ALA A 17 -19.06 -7.13 17.35
CA ALA A 17 -18.42 -8.29 16.73
C ALA A 17 -17.47 -7.91 15.57
N ALA A 18 -17.32 -6.62 15.26
CA ALA A 18 -16.49 -6.17 14.15
C ALA A 18 -15.00 -6.47 14.40
N ILE A 19 -14.35 -7.07 13.41
CA ILE A 19 -12.90 -7.29 13.40
C ILE A 19 -12.21 -5.99 13.01
N ARG A 20 -11.27 -5.53 13.83
CA ARG A 20 -10.55 -4.26 13.63
C ARG A 20 -9.08 -4.54 13.38
N LEU A 21 -8.68 -4.42 12.13
CA LEU A 21 -7.31 -4.59 11.68
C LEU A 21 -6.71 -3.25 11.27
N THR A 22 -5.39 -3.25 11.12
CA THR A 22 -4.61 -2.10 10.64
C THR A 22 -3.71 -2.58 9.52
N LEU A 23 -3.90 -2.03 8.34
CA LEU A 23 -2.98 -2.22 7.22
C LEU A 23 -1.89 -1.16 7.29
N LYS A 24 -0.65 -1.54 6.98
CA LYS A 24 0.46 -0.61 6.77
C LYS A 24 1.11 -0.83 5.41
N LEU A 25 0.72 -0.01 4.43
CA LEU A 25 1.08 -0.17 3.02
C LEU A 25 2.27 0.70 2.60
N GLY A 26 3.38 0.55 3.34
CA GLY A 26 4.66 1.20 3.03
C GLY A 26 5.62 0.33 2.21
N ILE A 27 6.88 0.75 2.15
CA ILE A 27 7.96 0.05 1.41
C ILE A 27 8.08 -1.43 1.82
N ASN A 28 7.98 -1.75 3.11
CA ASN A 28 8.09 -3.14 3.58
C ASN A 28 6.96 -4.03 3.07
N ALA A 29 5.73 -3.50 2.97
CA ALA A 29 4.60 -4.22 2.41
C ALA A 29 4.79 -4.47 0.91
N LEU A 30 5.24 -3.47 0.15
CA LEU A 30 5.54 -3.66 -1.27
C LEU A 30 6.66 -4.68 -1.48
N CYS A 31 7.75 -4.63 -0.71
CA CYS A 31 8.82 -5.64 -0.77
C CYS A 31 8.30 -7.06 -0.46
N ALA A 32 7.41 -7.21 0.52
CA ALA A 32 6.79 -8.49 0.83
C ALA A 32 5.90 -8.98 -0.34
N ALA A 33 5.14 -8.07 -0.95
CA ALA A 33 4.31 -8.38 -2.10
C ALA A 33 5.14 -8.76 -3.34
N GLU A 34 6.27 -8.09 -3.59
CA GLU A 34 7.20 -8.48 -4.65
C GLU A 34 7.74 -9.90 -4.44
N GLN A 35 8.15 -10.22 -3.21
CA GLN A 35 8.67 -11.56 -2.89
C GLN A 35 7.61 -12.65 -3.10
N MET A 36 6.36 -12.35 -2.77
CA MET A 36 5.27 -13.33 -2.88
C MET A 36 4.81 -13.54 -4.33
N THR A 37 4.72 -12.46 -5.11
CA THR A 37 4.19 -12.51 -6.49
C THR A 37 5.27 -12.73 -7.54
N GLY A 38 6.54 -12.51 -7.21
CA GLY A 38 7.63 -12.41 -8.17
C GLY A 38 7.55 -11.17 -9.09
N LYS A 39 6.55 -10.32 -8.91
CA LYS A 39 6.35 -9.08 -9.69
C LYS A 39 7.13 -7.93 -9.05
N LYS A 40 7.49 -6.94 -9.85
CA LYS A 40 8.02 -5.66 -9.34
C LYS A 40 6.89 -4.78 -8.82
N SER A 41 7.20 -3.91 -7.86
CA SER A 41 6.25 -3.00 -7.20
C SER A 41 5.45 -2.20 -8.23
N ARG A 42 6.08 -1.75 -9.32
CA ARG A 42 5.38 -1.01 -10.37
C ARG A 42 4.29 -1.84 -11.04
N ALA A 43 4.55 -3.10 -11.36
CA ALA A 43 3.58 -4.00 -11.97
C ALA A 43 2.44 -4.36 -10.99
N ILE A 44 2.74 -4.45 -9.69
CA ILE A 44 1.72 -4.66 -8.64
C ILE A 44 0.79 -3.44 -8.55
N LEU A 45 1.35 -2.23 -8.60
CA LEU A 45 0.56 -0.99 -8.57
C LEU A 45 -0.25 -0.79 -9.85
N ASP A 46 0.34 -1.11 -11.02
CA ASP A 46 -0.38 -1.02 -12.30
C ASP A 46 -1.58 -2.01 -12.34
N ASP A 47 -1.45 -3.20 -11.73
CA ASP A 47 -2.57 -4.15 -11.56
C ASP A 47 -3.67 -3.59 -10.66
N MET A 48 -3.31 -2.86 -9.59
CA MET A 48 -4.27 -2.17 -8.72
C MET A 48 -5.05 -1.05 -9.41
N GLU A 49 -4.47 -0.46 -10.45
CA GLU A 49 -5.05 0.65 -11.21
C GLU A 49 -5.73 0.19 -12.52
N ASP A 50 -5.82 -1.11 -12.84
CA ASP A 50 -6.37 -1.57 -14.14
C ASP A 50 -7.84 -1.13 -14.29
N PRO A 51 -8.15 -0.20 -15.22
CA PRO A 51 -9.48 0.35 -15.36
C PRO A 51 -10.45 -0.56 -16.13
N ARG A 52 -9.97 -1.67 -16.72
CA ARG A 52 -10.78 -2.56 -17.56
C ARG A 52 -11.41 -3.68 -16.74
N ASP A 53 -10.54 -4.43 -16.05
CA ASP A 53 -10.92 -5.66 -15.37
C ASP A 53 -10.80 -5.54 -13.83
N GLY A 54 -10.22 -4.45 -13.34
CA GLY A 54 -9.87 -4.25 -11.95
C GLY A 54 -8.66 -5.09 -11.51
N PRO A 55 -8.23 -4.94 -10.24
CA PRO A 55 -7.13 -5.72 -9.71
C PRO A 55 -7.39 -7.22 -9.68
N SER A 56 -6.34 -7.99 -9.95
CA SER A 56 -6.42 -9.45 -9.74
C SER A 56 -6.62 -9.78 -8.26
N LEU A 57 -7.44 -10.81 -7.98
CA LEU A 57 -7.69 -11.25 -6.61
C LEU A 57 -6.41 -11.66 -5.88
N ASP A 58 -5.43 -12.19 -6.59
CA ASP A 58 -4.13 -12.53 -6.02
C ASP A 58 -3.38 -11.27 -5.55
N THR A 59 -3.35 -10.20 -6.36
CA THR A 59 -2.78 -8.92 -5.94
C THR A 59 -3.46 -8.35 -4.71
N ILE A 60 -4.81 -8.36 -4.66
CA ILE A 60 -5.56 -7.89 -3.48
C ILE A 60 -5.17 -8.72 -2.25
N ARG A 61 -5.25 -10.06 -2.36
CA ARG A 61 -4.92 -10.98 -1.26
C ARG A 61 -3.49 -10.77 -0.75
N VAL A 62 -2.53 -10.63 -1.65
CA VAL A 62 -1.13 -10.43 -1.28
C VAL A 62 -0.92 -9.05 -0.65
N LEU A 63 -1.54 -7.99 -1.15
CA LEU A 63 -1.39 -6.65 -0.58
C LEU A 63 -2.03 -6.52 0.80
N VAL A 64 -3.20 -7.13 1.02
CA VAL A 64 -3.81 -7.20 2.36
C VAL A 64 -2.88 -7.95 3.30
N TRP A 65 -2.43 -9.16 2.92
CA TRP A 65 -1.48 -9.94 3.72
C TRP A 65 -0.21 -9.13 4.03
N ALA A 66 0.41 -8.51 3.02
CA ALA A 66 1.62 -7.74 3.18
C ALA A 66 1.42 -6.52 4.09
N GLY A 67 0.26 -5.85 4.00
CA GLY A 67 -0.12 -4.73 4.85
C GLY A 67 -0.38 -5.11 6.30
N LEU A 68 -0.85 -6.34 6.56
CA LEU A 68 -1.09 -6.84 7.92
C LEU A 68 0.21 -7.20 8.65
N ARG A 69 1.27 -7.59 7.93
CA ARG A 69 2.49 -8.19 8.52
C ARG A 69 3.10 -7.46 9.71
N GLU A 70 3.00 -6.13 9.77
CA GLU A 70 3.60 -5.35 10.85
C GLU A 70 2.76 -5.34 12.13
N HIS A 71 1.43 -5.29 11.99
CA HIS A 71 0.52 -5.14 13.14
C HIS A 71 -0.21 -6.44 13.51
N HIS A 72 -0.39 -7.34 12.53
CA HIS A 72 -1.16 -8.59 12.63
C HIS A 72 -0.40 -9.74 11.92
N PRO A 73 0.83 -10.09 12.37
CA PRO A 73 1.68 -11.10 11.73
C PRO A 73 1.10 -12.53 11.76
N GLU A 74 0.07 -12.77 12.57
CA GLU A 74 -0.65 -14.04 12.69
C GLU A 74 -1.54 -14.37 11.48
N TYR A 75 -1.85 -13.38 10.62
CA TYR A 75 -2.65 -13.61 9.42
C TYR A 75 -1.75 -14.07 8.27
N HIS A 76 -2.04 -15.27 7.77
CA HIS A 76 -1.43 -15.87 6.60
C HIS A 76 -2.30 -15.69 5.34
N LEU A 77 -1.73 -15.93 4.16
CA LEU A 77 -2.42 -15.72 2.88
C LEU A 77 -3.76 -16.44 2.75
N ILE A 78 -3.87 -17.66 3.30
CA ILE A 78 -5.12 -18.43 3.29
C ILE A 78 -6.19 -17.72 4.11
N GLN A 79 -5.87 -17.32 5.36
CA GLN A 79 -6.80 -16.60 6.24
C GLN A 79 -7.21 -15.25 5.65
N VAL A 80 -6.30 -14.55 4.96
CA VAL A 80 -6.63 -13.32 4.24
C VAL A 80 -7.61 -13.60 3.10
N GLY A 81 -7.45 -14.72 2.38
CA GLY A 81 -8.42 -15.16 1.38
C GLY A 81 -9.81 -15.42 1.98
N GLU A 82 -9.86 -16.11 3.12
CA GLU A 82 -11.09 -16.39 3.86
C GLU A 82 -11.79 -15.10 4.31
N LEU A 83 -11.04 -14.12 4.83
CA LEU A 83 -11.57 -12.79 5.17
C LEU A 83 -12.14 -12.06 3.94
N ILE A 84 -11.47 -12.13 2.79
CA ILE A 84 -11.93 -11.49 1.55
C ILE A 84 -13.23 -12.13 1.06
N GLU A 85 -13.36 -13.45 1.17
CA GLU A 85 -14.56 -14.20 0.81
C GLU A 85 -15.75 -13.81 1.72
N GLU A 86 -15.51 -13.74 3.03
CA GLU A 86 -16.52 -13.39 4.04
C GLU A 86 -16.99 -11.93 3.90
N PHE A 87 -16.07 -10.97 3.82
CA PHE A 87 -16.38 -9.53 3.93
C PHE A 87 -16.40 -8.76 2.60
N ARG A 88 -16.26 -9.46 1.46
CA ARG A 88 -16.28 -8.93 0.09
C ARG A 88 -15.05 -8.12 -0.30
N VAL A 89 -14.61 -8.36 -1.53
CA VAL A 89 -13.45 -7.71 -2.18
C VAL A 89 -13.42 -6.17 -2.10
N PRO A 90 -14.53 -5.41 -2.31
CA PRO A 90 -14.46 -3.96 -2.39
C PRO A 90 -13.96 -3.25 -1.12
N ILE A 91 -14.23 -3.81 0.08
CA ILE A 91 -13.78 -3.23 1.35
C ILE A 91 -12.25 -3.24 1.43
N PHE A 92 -11.64 -4.37 1.06
CA PHE A 92 -10.19 -4.54 1.05
C PHE A 92 -9.54 -3.68 -0.03
N ASN A 93 -10.11 -3.66 -1.24
CA ASN A 93 -9.59 -2.85 -2.34
C ASN A 93 -9.52 -1.36 -1.95
N ARG A 94 -10.58 -0.84 -1.32
CA ARG A 94 -10.61 0.55 -0.85
C ARG A 94 -9.52 0.82 0.20
N ALA A 95 -9.40 -0.04 1.20
CA ALA A 95 -8.37 0.11 2.22
C ALA A 95 -6.94 0.06 1.64
N ILE A 96 -6.73 -0.75 0.59
CA ILE A 96 -5.45 -0.80 -0.13
C ILE A 96 -5.16 0.53 -0.81
N LEU A 97 -6.11 1.05 -1.60
CA LEU A 97 -5.94 2.31 -2.33
C LEU A 97 -5.70 3.49 -1.37
N ASP A 98 -6.46 3.56 -0.28
CA ASP A 98 -6.30 4.59 0.75
C ASP A 98 -4.89 4.51 1.38
N GLY A 99 -4.37 3.30 1.63
CA GLY A 99 -3.07 3.11 2.25
C GLY A 99 -1.91 3.42 1.31
N LEU A 100 -2.03 3.05 0.03
CA LEU A 100 -1.03 3.39 -0.99
C LEU A 100 -0.98 4.90 -1.24
N ALA A 101 -2.14 5.56 -1.34
CA ALA A 101 -2.22 7.02 -1.48
C ALA A 101 -1.60 7.73 -0.27
N SER A 102 -1.86 7.24 0.94
CA SER A 102 -1.26 7.75 2.19
C SER A 102 0.27 7.58 2.23
N SER A 103 0.81 6.48 1.69
CA SER A 103 2.26 6.20 1.71
C SER A 103 3.05 6.91 0.61
N PHE A 104 2.48 7.05 -0.59
CA PHE A 104 3.23 7.46 -1.78
C PHE A 104 2.70 8.73 -2.44
N GLY A 105 1.66 9.33 -1.87
CA GLY A 105 0.93 10.44 -2.48
C GLY A 105 0.04 9.97 -3.63
N THR A 106 -0.75 10.89 -4.13
CA THR A 106 -1.63 10.68 -5.29
C THR A 106 -0.87 10.96 -6.60
N ALA A 107 -1.46 10.58 -7.74
CA ALA A 107 -0.92 10.95 -9.05
C ALA A 107 -0.79 12.48 -9.23
N GLU A 108 -1.54 13.30 -8.49
CA GLU A 108 -1.43 14.77 -8.49
C GLU A 108 -0.15 15.26 -7.81
N ASP A 109 0.35 14.55 -6.78
CA ASP A 109 1.57 14.91 -6.06
C ASP A 109 2.84 14.74 -6.92
N ARG A 110 2.77 13.92 -7.98
CA ARG A 110 3.86 13.71 -8.95
C ARG A 110 4.13 14.94 -9.85
N LYS A 111 3.32 16.01 -9.78
CA LYS A 111 3.51 17.26 -10.54
C LYS A 111 4.35 18.32 -9.84
N SER A 112 4.95 18.05 -8.68
CA SER A 112 5.88 19.00 -8.06
C SER A 112 7.26 18.97 -8.73
N PRO A 113 7.78 20.11 -9.25
CA PRO A 113 9.04 20.14 -9.97
C PRO A 113 10.23 19.84 -9.03
N ASN A 114 11.02 18.83 -9.41
CA ASN A 114 12.23 18.36 -8.76
C ASN A 114 13.18 19.52 -8.34
N PRO A 115 13.39 19.81 -7.04
CA PRO A 115 14.31 20.84 -6.60
C PRO A 115 15.74 20.27 -6.54
N ARG A 116 16.30 19.90 -7.69
CA ARG A 116 17.73 19.55 -7.79
C ARG A 116 18.40 20.23 -8.98
N LYS A 117 18.48 21.56 -8.91
CA LYS A 117 19.58 22.33 -9.49
C LYS A 117 20.00 23.43 -8.52
N ALA A 118 20.51 23.05 -7.34
CA ALA A 118 21.37 23.96 -6.59
C ALA A 118 22.64 24.17 -7.40
N LYS A 119 22.82 25.38 -7.94
CA LYS A 119 24.06 25.79 -8.64
C LYS A 119 25.26 25.54 -7.72
N PRO A 120 26.36 24.95 -8.21
CA PRO A 120 27.56 24.78 -7.39
C PRO A 120 28.10 26.17 -6.99
N ARG A 121 28.19 26.40 -5.69
CA ARG A 121 28.75 27.62 -5.10
C ARG A 121 30.26 27.61 -5.39
N LYS A 122 30.70 28.46 -6.32
CA LYS A 122 32.10 28.65 -6.70
C LYS A 122 32.90 29.00 -5.43
N LYS A 123 33.78 28.10 -4.98
CA LYS A 123 34.81 28.41 -3.99
C LYS A 123 35.88 29.24 -4.71
N THR A 124 35.91 30.54 -4.46
CA THR A 124 37.10 31.37 -4.75
C THR A 124 37.93 31.40 -3.48
N GLY A 125 39.09 30.74 -3.54
CA GLY A 125 40.18 30.95 -2.60
C GLY A 125 41.25 31.84 -3.22
N THR A 126 42.02 32.43 -2.30
CA THR A 126 43.39 32.94 -2.42
C THR A 126 43.63 34.31 -3.06
N GLY A 127 44.31 35.16 -2.28
CA GLY A 127 44.81 36.50 -2.59
C GLY A 127 45.11 37.24 -1.31
#